data_AF-A0A820QH16-F1
#
_entry.id   AF-A0A820QH16-F1
#
_cell.length_a   1.000
_cell.length_b   1.000
_cell.length_c   1.000
_cell.angle_alpha   90.00
_cell.angle_beta   90.00
_cell.angle_gamma   90.00
#
_symmetry.space_group_name_H-M   'P 1'
#
loop_
_entity.id
_entity.type
_entity.pdbx_description
1 polymer ?
#
loop_
_entity_poly.entity_id
_entity_poly.type
_entity_poly.pdbx_seq_one_letter_code
_entity_poly.pdbx_strand_id
1 'polypeptide(L)'
;MLVWNTFDLSKMVLFLRNLSNLRHLNITFSNNMINGYQWEQIIRSYLFKLKVFELRMSNEIPTNQNLEDYMNQLLDSFQSSFWINEHQW
;
A
#
# COMPACT_ATOMS: atom_id res chain seq x y z
N MET A 1 13.52 4.93 24.16
CA MET A 1 13.84 5.33 22.77
C MET A 1 13.42 4.17 21.88
N LEU A 2 12.18 4.18 21.39
CA LEU A 2 11.67 3.13 20.51
C LEU A 2 12.04 3.53 19.08
N VAL A 3 13.08 2.89 18.56
CA VAL A 3 13.43 2.96 17.15
C VAL A 3 12.41 2.08 16.43
N TRP A 4 11.31 2.67 15.98
CA TRP A 4 10.47 2.01 14.98
C TRP A 4 11.31 1.92 13.72
N ASN A 5 11.92 0.75 13.55
CA ASN A 5 12.63 0.37 12.35
C ASN A 5 11.73 0.73 11.17
N THR A 6 12.30 1.49 10.24
CA THR A 6 12.08 1.32 8.82
C THR A 6 12.05 -0.18 8.51
N PHE A 7 10.92 -0.87 8.68
CA PHE A 7 10.64 -2.08 7.93
C PHE A 7 10.55 -1.57 6.51
N ASP A 8 11.71 -1.61 5.89
CA ASP A 8 12.16 -0.63 4.93
C ASP A 8 11.29 -0.74 3.68
N LEU A 9 10.44 0.27 3.47
CA LEU A 9 9.59 0.37 2.28
C LEU A 9 10.40 0.03 1.01
N SER A 10 11.66 0.46 0.97
CA SER A 10 12.55 0.17 -0.14
C SER A 10 12.89 -1.33 -0.26
N LYS A 11 13.09 -2.07 0.84
CA LYS A 11 13.30 -3.54 0.83
C LYS A 11 12.06 -4.28 0.37
N MET A 12 10.88 -3.86 0.80
CA MET A 12 9.62 -4.44 0.34
C MET A 12 9.45 -4.21 -1.17
N VAL A 13 9.66 -2.98 -1.64
CA VAL A 13 9.60 -2.66 -3.08
C VAL A 13 10.63 -3.46 -3.88
N LEU A 14 11.86 -3.60 -3.39
CA LEU A 14 12.90 -4.42 -4.00
C LEU A 14 12.49 -5.90 -4.07
N PHE A 15 11.84 -6.43 -3.02
CA PHE A 15 11.33 -7.79 -3.01
C PHE A 15 10.21 -7.97 -4.05
N LEU A 16 9.19 -7.09 -4.04
CA LEU A 16 8.07 -7.14 -4.99
C LEU A 16 8.52 -6.99 -6.44
N ARG A 17 9.57 -6.19 -6.71
CA ARG A 17 10.18 -6.04 -8.04
C ARG A 17 10.65 -7.35 -8.65
N ASN A 18 11.09 -8.31 -7.83
CA ASN A 18 11.55 -9.61 -8.30
C ASN A 18 10.40 -10.61 -8.55
N LEU A 19 9.16 -10.24 -8.23
CA LEU A 19 7.97 -11.09 -8.33
C LEU A 19 7.05 -10.69 -9.50
N SER A 20 7.64 -10.39 -10.67
CA SER A 20 6.89 -9.89 -11.83
C SER A 20 5.80 -10.82 -12.39
N ASN A 21 5.85 -12.11 -12.06
CA ASN A 21 4.82 -13.10 -12.42
C ASN A 21 3.78 -13.34 -11.32
N LEU A 22 3.82 -12.58 -10.22
CA LEU A 22 2.88 -12.71 -9.12
C LEU A 22 1.46 -12.40 -9.61
N ARG A 23 0.54 -13.33 -9.35
CA ARG A 23 -0.88 -13.19 -9.72
C ARG A 23 -1.77 -12.83 -8.53
N HIS A 24 -1.34 -13.16 -7.32
CA HIS A 24 -2.09 -12.92 -6.10
C HIS A 24 -1.13 -12.34 -5.07
N LEU A 25 -1.50 -11.21 -4.49
CA LEU A 25 -0.77 -10.57 -3.41
C LEU A 25 -1.75 -10.35 -2.26
N ASN A 26 -1.51 -11.04 -1.15
CA ASN A 26 -2.18 -10.78 0.11
C ASN A 26 -1.13 -10.22 1.07
N ILE A 27 -1.39 -9.02 1.59
CA ILE A 27 -0.41 -8.35 2.42
C ILE A 27 -1.08 -7.65 3.60
N THR A 28 -0.45 -7.83 4.77
CA THR A 28 -0.88 -7.20 6.01
C THR A 28 0.24 -6.32 6.52
N PHE A 29 -0.06 -5.04 6.74
CA PHE A 29 0.88 -4.09 7.33
C PHE A 29 0.38 -3.59 8.67
N SER A 30 1.31 -3.54 9.62
CA SER A 30 1.23 -2.67 10.78
C SER A 30 2.03 -1.41 10.45
N ASN A 31 1.39 -0.24 10.52
CA ASN A 31 1.92 1.11 10.25
C ASN A 31 1.65 1.69 8.85
N ASN A 32 1.55 3.02 8.83
CA ASN A 32 0.94 3.92 7.85
C ASN A 32 1.84 4.25 6.64
N MET A 33 2.74 3.36 6.25
CA MET A 33 3.84 3.75 5.36
C MET A 33 3.48 3.87 3.88
N ILE A 34 2.32 3.36 3.43
CA ILE A 34 1.96 3.28 2.02
C ILE A 34 0.49 3.61 1.80
N ASN A 35 0.22 4.67 1.03
CA ASN A 35 -1.12 5.03 0.57
C ASN A 35 -1.47 4.38 -0.78
N GLY A 36 -2.71 4.56 -1.24
CA GLY A 36 -3.19 3.97 -2.49
C GLY A 36 -2.44 4.42 -3.74
N TYR A 37 -1.95 5.66 -3.80
CA TYR A 37 -1.14 6.11 -4.93
C TYR A 37 0.21 5.39 -5.01
N GLN A 38 0.85 5.16 -3.86
CA GLN A 38 2.12 4.43 -3.80
C GLN A 38 1.93 2.96 -4.15
N TRP A 39 0.85 2.33 -3.69
CA TRP A 39 0.48 0.97 -4.11
C TRP A 39 0.22 0.88 -5.61
N GLU A 40 -0.52 1.83 -6.17
CA GLU A 40 -0.77 1.92 -7.60
C GLU A 40 0.56 1.94 -8.38
N GLN A 41 1.51 2.80 -7.98
CA GLN A 41 2.82 2.88 -8.62
C GLN A 41 3.59 1.56 -8.56
N ILE A 42 3.60 0.89 -7.40
CA ILE A 42 4.27 -0.41 -7.23
C ILE A 42 3.66 -1.45 -8.16
N ILE A 43 2.33 -1.53 -8.20
CA ILE A 43 1.64 -2.57 -8.97
C ILE A 43 1.84 -2.34 -10.46
N ARG A 44 1.65 -1.10 -10.94
CA ARG A 44 1.89 -0.74 -12.34
C ARG A 44 3.34 -1.01 -12.77
N SER A 45 4.31 -0.70 -11.91
CA SER A 45 5.74 -0.81 -12.27
C SER A 45 6.28 -2.23 -12.21
N TYR A 46 5.81 -3.04 -11.26
CA TYR A 46 6.47 -4.29 -10.89
C TYR A 46 5.58 -5.52 -10.92
N LEU A 47 4.27 -5.36 -10.70
CA LEU A 47 3.32 -6.46 -10.54
C LEU A 47 2.26 -6.45 -11.65
N PHE A 48 2.67 -6.22 -12.90
CA PHE A 48 1.76 -6.07 -14.05
C PHE A 48 0.90 -7.31 -14.37
N LYS A 49 1.21 -8.48 -13.80
CA LYS A 49 0.40 -9.71 -13.93
C LYS A 49 -0.52 -9.97 -12.73
N LEU A 50 -0.58 -9.05 -11.78
CA LEU A 50 -1.40 -9.18 -10.58
C LEU A 50 -2.88 -9.18 -10.96
N LYS A 51 -3.60 -10.18 -10.45
CA LYS A 51 -5.03 -10.37 -10.68
C LYS A 51 -5.85 -10.18 -9.43
N VAL A 52 -5.26 -10.42 -8.27
CA VAL A 52 -5.90 -10.25 -6.96
C VAL A 52 -4.94 -9.53 -6.04
N PHE A 53 -5.44 -8.48 -5.41
CA PHE A 53 -4.71 -7.68 -4.43
C PHE A 53 -5.58 -7.52 -3.18
N GLU A 54 -5.12 -8.10 -2.07
CA GLU A 54 -5.76 -7.95 -0.77
C GLU A 54 -4.81 -7.21 0.17
N LEU A 55 -5.23 -6.03 0.62
CA LEU A 55 -4.49 -5.19 1.54
C LEU A 55 -5.22 -5.11 2.86
N ARG A 56 -4.54 -5.51 3.95
CA ARG A 56 -5.00 -5.31 5.32
C ARG A 56 -4.05 -4.36 6.03
N MET A 57 -4.59 -3.28 6.56
CA MET A 57 -3.80 -2.26 7.26
C MET A 57 -4.26 -2.17 8.70
N SER A 58 -3.29 -2.20 9.61
CA SER A 58 -3.44 -1.82 11.01
C SER A 58 -2.65 -0.55 11.21
N ASN A 59 -3.36 0.55 11.46
CA ASN A 59 -2.79 1.88 11.49
C ASN A 59 -2.58 2.31 12.94
N GLU A 60 -1.34 2.63 13.29
CA GLU A 60 -1.05 3.48 14.44
C GLU A 60 -1.16 4.91 13.95
N ILE A 61 -2.19 5.63 14.40
CA ILE A 61 -2.45 7.00 13.97
C ILE A 61 -1.29 7.87 14.45
N PRO A 62 -0.65 8.69 13.58
CA PRO A 62 0.44 9.53 14.01
C PRO A 62 -0.07 10.49 15.08
N THR A 63 0.60 10.54 16.23
CA THR A 63 0.18 11.31 17.41
C THR A 63 -0.04 12.81 17.15
N ASN A 64 0.43 13.32 16.02
CA ASN A 64 0.37 14.72 15.60
C ASN A 64 -0.65 15.00 14.48
N GLN A 65 -1.50 14.03 14.10
CA GLN A 65 -2.51 14.19 13.04
C GLN A 65 -3.92 14.01 13.58
N ASN A 66 -4.87 14.79 13.04
CA ASN A 66 -6.28 14.53 13.23
C ASN A 66 -6.62 13.20 12.54
N LEU A 67 -7.25 12.29 13.29
CA LEU A 67 -7.65 10.97 12.83
C LEU A 67 -8.53 11.05 11.58
N GLU A 68 -9.53 11.93 11.59
CA GLU A 68 -10.51 12.06 10.52
C GLU A 68 -9.83 12.52 9.23
N ASP A 69 -9.02 13.57 9.29
CA ASP A 69 -8.29 14.09 8.13
C ASP A 69 -7.32 13.05 7.57
N TYR A 70 -6.60 12.34 8.44
CA TYR A 70 -5.67 11.30 8.03
C TYR A 70 -6.40 10.15 7.32
N MET A 71 -7.51 9.68 7.88
CA MET A 71 -8.30 8.60 7.28
C MET A 71 -8.94 9.02 5.97
N ASN A 72 -9.45 10.25 5.87
CA ASN A 72 -10.00 10.79 4.62
C ASN A 72 -8.92 10.83 3.53
N GLN A 73 -7.73 11.36 3.83
CA GLN A 73 -6.61 11.38 2.87
C GLN A 73 -6.18 9.97 2.44
N LEU A 74 -6.16 9.02 3.38
CA LEU A 74 -5.84 7.63 3.07
C LEU A 74 -6.90 7.02 2.15
N LEU A 75 -8.19 7.18 2.46
CA LEU A 75 -9.28 6.64 1.64
C LEU A 75 -9.30 7.28 0.25
N ASP A 76 -9.11 8.59 0.15
CA ASP A 76 -9.05 9.31 -1.13
C ASP A 76 -7.94 8.76 -2.05
N SER A 77 -6.83 8.32 -1.47
CA SER A 77 -5.74 7.73 -2.25
C SER A 77 -6.08 6.38 -2.89
N PHE A 78 -7.12 5.69 -2.42
CA PHE A 78 -7.65 4.44 -3.00
C PHE A 78 -8.85 4.68 -3.93
N GLN A 79 -9.16 5.93 -4.28
CA GLN A 79 -10.29 6.28 -5.17
C GLN A 79 -9.84 6.68 -6.59
N SER A 80 -8.59 6.42 -6.98
CA SER A 80 -8.13 6.68 -8.36
C SER A 80 -8.83 5.74 -9.38
N SER A 81 -8.78 6.11 -10.67
CA SER A 81 -9.34 5.27 -11.74
C SER A 81 -8.72 3.88 -11.79
N PHE A 82 -7.47 3.75 -11.34
CA PHE A 82 -6.79 2.48 -11.20
C PHE A 82 -7.57 1.52 -10.29
N TRP A 83 -7.95 2.00 -9.11
CA TRP A 83 -8.66 1.21 -8.10
C TRP A 83 -10.14 1.00 -8.42
N ILE A 84 -10.81 1.99 -9.03
CA ILE A 84 -12.26 1.93 -9.25
C ILE A 84 -12.62 1.28 -10.60
N ASN A 85 -11.87 1.59 -11.65
CA ASN A 85 -12.26 1.25 -13.03
C ASN A 85 -11.38 0.17 -13.66
N GLU A 86 -10.06 0.28 -13.50
CA GLU A 86 -9.11 -0.63 -14.17
C GLU A 86 -9.01 -1.98 -13.45
N HIS A 87 -8.98 -1.92 -12.11
CA HIS A 87 -8.82 -3.08 -11.26
C HIS A 87 -9.93 -3.12 -10.22
N GLN A 88 -11.04 -3.77 -10.58
CA GLN A 88 -12.17 -4.04 -9.66
C GLN A 88 -11.84 -5.19 -8.70
N TRP A 89 -10.77 -5.02 -7.93
CA TRP A 89 -10.33 -5.97 -6.91
C TRP A 89 -11.23 -5.95 -5.68
#